data_AF-A0A0B2VQG8-F1
#
_entry.id   AF-A0A0B2VQG8-F1
#
_cell.length_a   1.000
_cell.length_b   1.000
_cell.length_c   1.000
_cell.angle_alpha   90.00
_cell.angle_beta   90.00
_cell.angle_gamma   90.00
#
_symmetry.space_group_name_H-M   'P 1'
#
loop_
_entity.id
_entity.type
_entity.pdbx_description
1 polymer ?
#
loop_
_entity_poly.entity_id
_entity_poly.type
_entity_poly.pdbx_seq_one_letter_code
_entity_poly.pdbx_strand_id
1 'polypeptide(L)'
;MINSRTATWTVFVFELVLSTAAFMASLAIICAQLQSISNYEDRKSPSRTLLVICVVSFLLSLATIFAMIGLASRRPAMILPHILLMAVVLCLCSYRLFEGVFRNGTEFDNDWLMSVTSSTVFTSAQIGALYLEMKVCRDIILLS
;
A
#
# COMPACT_ATOMS: atom_id res chain seq x y z
N MET A 1 -12.37 25.74 5.70
CA MET A 1 -11.25 25.04 6.40
C MET A 1 -11.51 23.56 6.35
N ILE A 2 -10.69 22.78 5.64
CA ILE A 2 -10.79 21.31 5.68
C ILE A 2 -10.24 20.87 7.03
N ASN A 3 -11.06 20.20 7.84
CA ASN A 3 -10.63 19.68 9.13
C ASN A 3 -9.67 18.50 8.89
N SER A 4 -8.59 18.39 9.68
CA SER A 4 -7.58 17.32 9.55
C SER A 4 -8.24 15.94 9.58
N ARG A 5 -9.28 15.79 10.41
CA ARG A 5 -10.10 14.58 10.50
C ARG A 5 -10.78 14.21 9.18
N THR A 6 -11.34 15.19 8.46
CA THR A 6 -12.02 14.95 7.17
C THR A 6 -11.02 14.60 6.09
N ALA A 7 -9.84 15.23 6.09
CA ALA A 7 -8.74 14.90 5.18
C ALA A 7 -8.23 13.46 5.39
N THR A 8 -7.98 13.05 6.63
CA THR A 8 -7.57 11.67 6.94
C THR A 8 -8.65 10.66 6.57
N TRP A 9 -9.93 11.00 6.75
CA TRP A 9 -11.03 10.14 6.34
C TRP A 9 -11.05 9.91 4.82
N THR A 10 -10.85 10.96 4.03
CA THR A 10 -10.76 10.83 2.56
C THR A 10 -9.53 10.03 2.11
N VAL A 11 -8.40 10.17 2.82
CA VAL A 11 -7.18 9.39 2.54
C VAL A 11 -7.43 7.90 2.80
N PHE A 12 -8.03 7.53 3.93
CA PHE A 12 -8.37 6.13 4.23
C PHE A 12 -9.33 5.52 3.21
N VAL A 13 -10.34 6.27 2.75
CA VAL A 13 -11.25 5.78 1.71
C VAL A 13 -10.50 5.54 0.40
N PHE A 14 -9.62 6.46 0.01
CA PHE A 14 -8.84 6.32 -1.21
C PHE A 14 -7.85 5.14 -1.14
N GLU A 15 -7.16 4.98 -0.01
CA GLU A 15 -6.25 3.85 0.24
C GLU A 15 -6.98 2.52 0.27
N LEU A 16 -8.19 2.46 0.84
CA LEU A 16 -9.02 1.26 0.82
C LEU A 16 -9.38 0.87 -0.63
N VAL A 17 -9.79 1.84 -1.45
CA VAL A 17 -10.12 1.58 -2.87
C VAL A 17 -8.90 1.09 -3.64
N LEU A 18 -7.75 1.73 -3.46
CA LEU A 18 -6.51 1.30 -4.13
C LEU A 18 -6.05 -0.09 -3.67
N SER A 19 -6.08 -0.35 -2.37
CA SER A 19 -5.68 -1.64 -1.79
C SER A 19 -6.59 -2.79 -2.25
N THR A 20 -7.90 -2.54 -2.30
CA THR A 20 -8.87 -3.53 -2.80
C THR A 20 -8.74 -3.76 -4.31
N ALA A 21 -8.50 -2.72 -5.10
CA ALA A 21 -8.21 -2.86 -6.53
C ALA A 21 -6.92 -3.66 -6.77
N ALA A 22 -5.85 -3.38 -6.02
CA ALA A 22 -4.59 -4.11 -6.09
C ALA A 22 -4.74 -5.57 -5.67
N PHE A 23 -5.55 -5.85 -4.64
CA PHE A 23 -5.90 -7.20 -4.22
C PHE A 23 -6.64 -7.96 -5.32
N MET A 24 -7.69 -7.39 -5.90
CA MET A 24 -8.47 -8.02 -6.97
C MET A 24 -7.63 -8.26 -8.22
N ALA A 25 -6.77 -7.30 -8.60
CA ALA A 25 -5.84 -7.46 -9.71
C ALA A 25 -4.83 -8.59 -9.46
N SER A 26 -4.26 -8.65 -8.26
CA SER A 26 -3.31 -9.71 -7.88
C SER A 26 -3.98 -11.09 -7.86
N LEU A 27 -5.19 -11.18 -7.30
CA LEU A 27 -5.99 -12.40 -7.33
C LEU A 27 -6.32 -12.83 -8.76
N ALA A 28 -6.72 -11.91 -9.62
CA ALA A 28 -7.03 -12.21 -11.02
C ALA A 28 -5.81 -12.79 -11.75
N ILE A 29 -4.61 -12.22 -11.53
CA ILE A 29 -3.36 -12.73 -12.10
C ILE A 29 -3.04 -14.13 -11.56
N ILE A 30 -3.16 -14.34 -10.24
CA ILE A 30 -2.93 -15.65 -9.61
C ILE A 30 -3.92 -16.69 -10.18
N CYS A 31 -5.20 -16.34 -10.29
CA CYS A 31 -6.23 -17.20 -10.87
C CYS A 31 -5.95 -17.51 -12.34
N ALA A 32 -5.53 -16.53 -13.15
CA ALA A 32 -5.16 -16.73 -14.54
C ALA A 32 -3.95 -17.67 -14.67
N GLN A 33 -2.94 -17.52 -13.81
CA GLN A 33 -1.78 -18.41 -13.76
C GLN A 33 -2.17 -19.84 -13.33
N LEU A 34 -3.05 -19.98 -12.34
CA LEU A 34 -3.60 -21.27 -11.91
C LEU A 34 -4.51 -21.92 -12.97
N GLN A 35 -5.24 -21.14 -13.77
CA GLN A 35 -6.08 -21.68 -14.86
C GLN A 35 -5.25 -22.05 -16.10
N SER A 36 -4.12 -21.37 -16.35
CA SER A 36 -3.20 -21.74 -17.43
C SER A 36 -2.55 -23.12 -17.26
N ILE A 37 -2.68 -23.71 -16.06
CA ILE A 37 -2.32 -25.11 -15.75
C ILE A 37 -3.06 -26.12 -16.65
N SER A 38 -4.22 -25.76 -17.21
CA SER A 38 -5.01 -26.70 -18.01
C SER A 38 -4.61 -26.81 -19.48
N ASN A 39 -3.70 -25.99 -20.01
CA ASN A 39 -3.50 -25.90 -21.47
C ASN A 39 -2.03 -25.90 -21.96
N TYR A 40 -1.03 -25.85 -21.07
CA TYR A 40 0.39 -25.90 -21.45
C TYR A 40 1.21 -26.75 -20.46
N GLU A 41 2.14 -27.57 -20.98
CA GLU A 41 2.97 -28.52 -20.21
C GLU A 41 3.97 -27.85 -19.24
N ASP A 42 4.25 -26.55 -19.38
CA ASP A 42 5.17 -25.82 -18.51
C ASP A 42 4.47 -25.13 -17.32
N ARG A 43 4.78 -25.64 -16.12
CA ARG A 43 4.21 -25.25 -14.83
C ARG A 43 4.58 -23.79 -14.46
N LYS A 44 3.82 -22.80 -14.92
CA LYS A 44 3.92 -21.41 -14.42
C LYS A 44 3.32 -21.28 -13.02
N SER A 45 4.11 -21.60 -11.99
CA SER A 45 3.74 -21.33 -10.60
C SER A 45 3.64 -19.83 -10.34
N PRO A 46 2.65 -19.35 -9.57
CA PRO A 46 2.55 -17.93 -9.25
C PRO A 46 3.80 -17.44 -8.54
N SER A 47 4.27 -16.24 -8.93
CA SER A 47 5.49 -15.69 -8.35
C SER A 47 5.28 -15.42 -6.86
N ARG A 48 6.29 -15.75 -6.04
CA ARG A 48 6.24 -15.50 -4.59
C ARG A 48 5.96 -14.03 -4.29
N THR A 49 6.46 -13.12 -5.14
CA THR A 49 6.22 -11.68 -5.05
C THR A 49 4.74 -11.31 -5.22
N LEU A 50 4.03 -11.90 -6.18
CA LEU A 50 2.59 -11.65 -6.38
C LEU A 50 1.75 -12.14 -5.20
N LEU A 51 2.11 -13.28 -4.63
CA LEU A 51 1.44 -13.83 -3.45
C LEU A 51 1.64 -12.90 -2.24
N VAL A 52 2.86 -12.41 -2.03
CA VAL A 52 3.16 -11.41 -0.98
C VAL A 52 2.38 -10.12 -1.20
N ILE A 53 2.32 -9.58 -2.42
CA ILE A 53 1.54 -8.38 -2.73
C ILE A 53 0.06 -8.60 -2.41
N CYS A 54 -0.49 -9.75 -2.78
CA CYS A 54 -1.88 -10.10 -2.50
C CYS A 54 -2.17 -10.13 -0.99
N VAL A 55 -1.32 -10.78 -0.19
CA VAL A 55 -1.48 -10.86 1.27
C VAL A 55 -1.32 -9.49 1.92
N VAL A 56 -0.32 -8.71 1.52
CA VAL A 56 -0.09 -7.36 2.05
C VAL A 56 -1.27 -6.44 1.72
N SER A 57 -1.80 -6.49 0.50
CA SER A 57 -2.98 -5.70 0.10
C SER A 57 -4.21 -6.07 0.93
N PHE A 58 -4.42 -7.36 1.19
CA PHE A 58 -5.52 -7.81 2.04
C PHE A 58 -5.37 -7.31 3.49
N LEU A 59 -4.17 -7.44 4.07
CA LEU A 59 -3.88 -6.95 5.43
C LEU A 59 -4.03 -5.43 5.52
N LEU A 60 -3.62 -4.68 4.50
CA LEU A 60 -3.78 -3.24 4.42
C LEU A 60 -5.26 -2.84 4.35
N SER A 61 -6.08 -3.58 3.59
CA SER A 61 -7.54 -3.38 3.57
C SER A 61 -8.20 -3.63 4.93
N LEU A 62 -7.77 -4.66 5.67
CA LEU A 62 -8.27 -4.88 7.03
C LEU A 62 -7.81 -3.78 7.99
N ALA A 63 -6.54 -3.41 7.93
CA ALA A 63 -5.96 -2.36 8.78
C ALA A 63 -6.60 -0.99 8.54
N THR A 64 -6.91 -0.64 7.28
CA THR A 64 -7.64 0.61 6.93
C THR A 64 -9.05 0.60 7.52
N ILE A 65 -9.78 -0.52 7.45
CA ILE A 65 -11.10 -0.64 8.09
C ILE A 65 -11.00 -0.45 9.61
N PHE A 66 -10.02 -1.09 10.27
CA PHE A 66 -9.78 -0.90 11.70
C PHE A 66 -9.40 0.54 12.04
N ALA A 67 -8.58 1.20 11.22
CA ALA A 67 -8.21 2.59 11.39
C ALA A 67 -9.40 3.54 11.24
N MET A 68 -10.30 3.29 10.28
CA MET A 68 -11.55 4.05 10.13
C MET A 68 -12.46 3.92 11.35
N ILE A 69 -12.61 2.69 11.88
CA ILE A 69 -13.36 2.45 13.13
C ILE A 69 -12.68 3.16 14.32
N GLY A 70 -11.34 3.06 14.41
CA GLY A 70 -10.55 3.74 15.44
C GLY A 70 -10.71 5.26 15.40
N LEU A 71 -10.73 5.83 14.20
CA LEU A 71 -10.95 7.25 13.97
C LEU A 71 -12.38 7.68 14.33
N ALA A 72 -13.38 6.85 14.09
CA ALA A 72 -14.76 7.09 14.51
C ALA A 72 -14.92 7.04 16.04
N SER A 73 -14.35 6.01 16.68
CA SER A 73 -14.43 5.77 18.13
C SER A 73 -13.43 6.58 18.97
N ARG A 74 -12.60 7.44 18.36
CA ARG A 74 -11.52 8.22 19.02
C ARG A 74 -10.55 7.35 19.84
N ARG A 75 -10.28 6.11 19.39
CA ARG A 75 -9.36 5.19 20.06
C ARG A 75 -8.04 5.12 19.29
N PRO A 76 -6.96 5.79 19.74
CA PRO A 76 -5.70 5.85 18.99
C PRO A 76 -5.04 4.47 18.85
N ALA A 77 -5.26 3.55 19.79
CA ALA A 77 -4.73 2.19 19.76
C ALA A 77 -5.19 1.39 18.52
N MET A 78 -6.36 1.69 17.97
CA MET A 78 -6.91 1.00 16.77
C MET A 78 -6.32 1.55 15.46
N ILE A 79 -5.67 2.71 15.49
CA ILE A 79 -5.02 3.35 14.33
C ILE A 79 -3.56 2.89 14.21
N LEU A 80 -2.93 2.53 15.34
CA LEU A 80 -1.55 2.04 15.41
C LEU A 80 -1.20 0.89 14.44
N PRO A 81 -2.01 -0.18 14.29
CA PRO A 81 -1.68 -1.26 13.36
C PRO A 81 -1.63 -0.80 11.90
N HIS A 82 -2.42 0.21 11.52
CA HIS A 82 -2.40 0.79 10.18
C HIS A 82 -1.12 1.59 9.94
N ILE A 83 -0.72 2.44 10.89
CA ILE A 83 0.52 3.23 10.82
C ILE A 83 1.73 2.30 10.70
N LEU A 84 1.77 1.21 11.48
CA LEU A 84 2.84 0.21 11.40
C LEU A 84 2.90 -0.45 10.02
N LEU A 85 1.76 -0.84 9.47
CA LEU A 85 1.69 -1.50 8.18
C LEU A 85 2.09 -0.56 7.03
N MET A 86 1.66 0.71 7.09
CA MET A 86 2.10 1.75 6.18
C MET A 86 3.61 1.99 6.23
N ALA A 87 4.21 2.01 7.43
CA ALA A 87 5.65 2.15 7.58
C ALA A 87 6.42 0.96 6.97
N VAL A 88 5.90 -0.27 7.11
CA VAL A 88 6.47 -1.46 6.47
C VAL A 88 6.38 -1.37 4.95
N VAL A 89 5.23 -0.96 4.40
CA VAL A 89 5.07 -0.77 2.94
C VAL A 89 6.03 0.30 2.43
N LEU A 90 6.17 1.42 3.13
CA LEU A 90 7.12 2.49 2.77
C LEU A 90 8.57 1.97 2.75
N CYS A 91 8.96 1.15 3.72
CA CYS A 91 10.28 0.52 3.77
C CYS A 91 10.51 -0.44 2.59
N LEU A 92 9.51 -1.24 2.24
CA LEU A 92 9.58 -2.14 1.08
C LEU A 92 9.64 -1.37 -0.25
N CYS A 93 8.83 -0.32 -0.41
CA CYS A 93 8.83 0.53 -1.60
C CYS A 93 10.16 1.28 -1.76
N SER A 94 10.71 1.83 -0.68
CA SER A 94 12.02 2.50 -0.70
C SER A 94 13.16 1.53 -1.00
N TYR A 95 13.11 0.30 -0.46
CA TYR A 95 14.08 -0.75 -0.79
C TYR A 95 14.03 -1.10 -2.29
N ARG A 96 12.83 -1.27 -2.86
CA ARG A 96 12.65 -1.54 -4.31
C ARG A 96 13.11 -0.40 -5.19
N LEU A 97 12.84 0.84 -4.78
CA LEU A 97 13.30 2.04 -5.48
C LEU A 97 14.84 2.12 -5.44
N PHE A 98 15.45 1.86 -4.29
CA PHE A 98 16.91 1.81 -4.16
C PHE A 98 17.52 0.71 -5.04
N GLU A 99 16.96 -0.50 -5.01
CA GLU A 99 17.39 -1.61 -5.87
C GLU A 99 17.26 -1.24 -7.35
N GLY A 100 16.12 -0.68 -7.78
CA GLY A 100 15.88 -0.30 -9.18
C GLY A 100 16.76 0.86 -9.68
N VAL A 101 17.09 1.81 -8.82
CA VAL A 101 17.97 2.94 -9.18
C VAL A 101 19.44 2.52 -9.21
N PHE A 102 19.92 1.77 -8.22
CA PHE A 102 21.33 1.37 -8.15
C PHE A 102 21.69 0.20 -9.08
N ARG A 103 20.77 -0.73 -9.32
CA ARG A 103 21.06 -1.96 -10.07
C ARG A 103 20.82 -1.84 -11.58
N ASN A 104 19.90 -0.98 -12.01
CA ASN A 104 19.57 -0.77 -13.43
C ASN A 104 20.11 0.54 -14.01
N GLY A 105 20.98 1.27 -13.29
CA GLY A 105 21.49 2.59 -13.71
C GLY A 105 22.36 2.61 -14.98
N THR A 106 22.50 1.50 -15.69
CA THR A 106 23.29 1.40 -16.93
C THR A 106 22.46 1.49 -18.21
N GLU A 107 21.14 1.24 -18.16
CA GLU A 107 20.24 1.34 -19.31
C GLU A 107 19.10 2.32 -19.00
N PHE A 108 19.29 3.57 -19.41
CA PHE A 108 18.27 4.62 -19.32
C PHE A 108 17.19 4.40 -20.40
N ASP A 109 16.23 3.54 -20.10
CA ASP A 109 15.03 3.35 -20.91
C ASP A 109 13.84 4.16 -20.35
N ASN A 110 12.87 4.51 -21.20
CA ASN A 110 11.65 5.20 -20.81
C ASN A 110 10.83 4.38 -19.80
N ASP A 111 10.88 3.05 -19.88
CA ASP A 111 10.22 2.15 -18.95
C ASP A 111 10.82 2.22 -17.54
N TRP A 112 12.14 2.36 -17.45
CA TRP A 112 12.83 2.59 -16.17
C TRP A 112 12.42 3.94 -15.56
N LEU A 113 12.40 5.00 -16.38
CA LEU A 113 12.01 6.33 -15.92
C LEU A 113 10.55 6.36 -15.42
N MET A 114 9.63 5.69 -16.12
CA MET A 114 8.23 5.55 -15.69
C MET A 114 8.11 4.77 -14.38
N SER A 115 8.87 3.70 -14.21
CA SER A 115 8.88 2.90 -12.96
C SER A 115 9.43 3.69 -11.76
N VAL A 116 10.52 4.45 -11.95
CA VAL A 116 11.11 5.27 -10.88
C VAL A 116 10.20 6.45 -10.53
N THR A 117 9.64 7.13 -11.53
CA THR A 117 8.76 8.28 -11.32
C THR A 117 7.49 7.85 -10.59
N SER A 118 6.83 6.77 -11.03
CA SER A 118 5.64 6.24 -10.35
C SER A 118 5.92 5.80 -8.92
N SER A 119 7.06 5.14 -8.66
CA SER A 119 7.46 4.73 -7.31
C SER A 119 7.77 5.92 -6.39
N THR A 120 8.35 6.99 -6.94
CA THR A 120 8.65 8.24 -6.20
C THR A 120 7.37 9.01 -5.85
N VAL A 121 6.44 9.12 -6.79
CA VAL A 121 5.13 9.74 -6.54
C VAL A 121 4.34 8.94 -5.50
N PHE A 122 4.37 7.61 -5.59
CA PHE A 122 3.68 6.75 -4.64
C PHE A 122 4.27 6.88 -3.22
N THR A 123 5.59 6.84 -3.07
CA THR A 123 6.25 6.98 -1.76
C THR A 123 6.03 8.36 -1.14
N SER A 124 6.06 9.44 -1.93
CA SER A 124 5.75 10.78 -1.43
C SER A 124 4.29 10.93 -0.97
N ALA A 125 3.33 10.33 -1.69
CA ALA A 125 1.93 10.30 -1.28
C ALA A 125 1.74 9.54 0.04
N GLN A 126 2.41 8.40 0.21
CA GLN A 126 2.38 7.60 1.45
C GLN A 126 2.94 8.36 2.66
N ILE A 127 4.04 9.11 2.48
CA ILE A 127 4.60 9.95 3.55
C ILE A 127 3.59 11.03 3.97
N GLY A 128 2.90 11.63 3.01
CA GLY A 128 1.84 12.61 3.27
C GLY A 128 0.66 12.02 4.05
N ALA A 129 0.20 10.83 3.68
CA ALA A 129 -0.84 10.09 4.39
C ALA A 129 -0.43 9.78 5.83
N LEU A 130 0.78 9.24 6.02
CA LEU A 130 1.32 8.89 7.33
C LEU A 130 1.49 10.11 8.24
N TYR A 131 1.91 11.25 7.69
CA TYR A 131 1.97 12.52 8.43
C TYR A 131 0.58 12.99 8.91
N LEU A 132 -0.44 12.90 8.05
CA LEU A 132 -1.82 13.24 8.41
C LEU A 132 -2.37 12.31 9.50
N GLU A 133 -2.12 11.00 9.40
CA GLU A 133 -2.50 10.03 10.40
C GLU A 133 -1.85 10.28 11.75
N MET A 134 -0.53 10.53 11.78
CA MET A 134 0.19 10.85 13.02
C MET A 134 -0.32 12.15 13.64
N LYS A 135 -0.63 13.17 12.82
CA LYS A 135 -1.21 14.43 13.30
C LYS A 135 -2.56 14.19 13.97
N VAL A 136 -3.45 13.43 13.32
CA VAL A 136 -4.78 13.12 13.87
C VAL A 136 -4.70 12.23 15.10
N CYS A 137 -3.79 11.24 15.11
CA CYS A 137 -3.57 10.38 16.26
C CYS A 137 -3.10 11.19 17.49
N ARG A 138 -2.15 12.11 17.29
CA ARG A 138 -1.69 13.04 18.33
C ARG A 138 -2.83 13.94 18.83
N ASP A 139 -3.61 14.50 17.91
CA ASP A 139 -4.74 15.38 18.28
C ASP A 139 -5.77 14.60 19.14
N ILE A 140 -6.05 13.33 18.82
CA ILE A 140 -6.94 12.46 19.62
C ILE A 140 -6.36 12.19 21.02
N ILE A 141 -5.06 11.95 21.14
CA ILE A 141 -4.39 11.68 22.43
C ILE A 141 -4.40 12.93 23.31
N LEU A 142 -4.17 14.13 22.75
CA LEU A 142 -4.16 15.39 23.50
C LEU A 142 -5.56 15.84 23.97
N LEU A 143 -6.63 15.33 23.35
CA LEU A 143 -8.03 15.63 23.65
C LEU A 143 -8.70 14.57 24.56
N SER A 144 -7.97 13.51 24.92
CA SER A 144 -8.42 12.41 25.80
C SER A 144 -7.90 12.60 27.23
#